data_AF-A0A951DE41-F1
#
_entry.id   AF-A0A951DE41-F1
#
_cell.length_a   1.000
_cell.length_b   1.000
_cell.length_c   1.000
_cell.angle_alpha   90.00
_cell.angle_beta   90.00
_cell.angle_gamma   90.00
#
_symmetry.space_group_name_H-M   'P 1'
#
loop_
_entity.id
_entity.type
_entity.pdbx_description
1 polymer ?
#
loop_
_entity_poly.entity_id
_entity_poly.type
_entity_poly.pdbx_seq_one_letter_code
_entity_poly.pdbx_strand_id
1 'polypeptide(L)'
;MRIINWPIQRLIISFLGSVYTRFWTGLPLSDPTSGFKCFNRRVLESLDLKKVRSNGYVFQIEMDLYAWRKGFKLSEVPIIFTERHLGKSKMNLSIVREAIWRVTALGLKGRAGAL
;
A
#
# COMPACT_ATOMS: atom_id res chain seq x y z
N MET A 1 -6.03 -8.01 -9.44
CA MET A 1 -4.71 -8.31 -10.04
C MET A 1 -4.77 -9.70 -10.63
N ARG A 2 -4.32 -9.91 -11.89
CA ARG A 2 -4.16 -11.25 -12.47
C ARG A 2 -2.66 -11.54 -12.55
N ILE A 3 -2.23 -12.63 -11.93
CA ILE A 3 -0.82 -12.98 -11.78
C ILE A 3 -0.60 -14.29 -12.55
N ILE A 4 0.39 -14.31 -13.43
CA ILE A 4 0.70 -15.46 -14.28
C ILE A 4 2.11 -15.93 -13.89
N ASN A 5 2.27 -17.24 -13.64
CA ASN A 5 3.56 -17.89 -13.31
C ASN A 5 4.23 -17.47 -11.98
N TRP A 6 3.48 -17.16 -10.93
CA TRP A 6 4.05 -16.93 -9.58
C TRP A 6 4.04 -18.19 -8.71
N PRO A 7 5.05 -18.39 -7.84
CA PRO A 7 4.98 -19.42 -6.80
C PRO A 7 3.87 -19.07 -5.80
N ILE A 8 3.05 -20.06 -5.43
CA ILE A 8 1.87 -19.91 -4.56
C ILE A 8 2.21 -19.22 -3.23
N GLN A 9 3.41 -19.48 -2.68
CA GLN A 9 3.89 -18.84 -1.45
C GLN A 9 3.92 -17.30 -1.54
N ARG A 10 4.37 -16.75 -2.69
CA ARG A 10 4.39 -15.29 -2.90
C ARG A 10 2.98 -14.71 -3.01
N LEU A 11 2.07 -15.46 -3.65
CA LEU A 11 0.67 -15.08 -3.74
C LEU A 11 0.03 -14.96 -2.35
N ILE A 12 0.27 -15.94 -1.48
CA ILE A 12 -0.23 -15.94 -0.11
C ILE A 12 0.33 -14.76 0.68
N ILE A 13 1.63 -14.49 0.62
CA ILE A 13 2.25 -13.37 1.33
C ILE A 13 1.65 -12.02 0.87
N SER A 14 1.50 -11.83 -0.44
CA SER A 14 0.93 -10.61 -1.01
C SER A 14 -0.55 -10.44 -0.63
N PHE A 15 -1.32 -11.52 -0.69
CA PHE A 15 -2.73 -11.52 -0.30
C PHE A 15 -2.90 -11.21 1.19
N LEU A 16 -2.17 -11.89 2.07
CA LEU A 16 -2.21 -11.66 3.51
C LEU A 16 -1.76 -10.24 3.88
N GLY A 17 -0.72 -9.73 3.22
CA GLY A 17 -0.28 -8.34 3.40
C GLY A 17 -1.39 -7.35 3.06
N SER A 18 -2.09 -7.56 1.93
CA SER A 18 -3.20 -6.72 1.50
C SER A 18 -4.37 -6.76 2.48
N VAL A 19 -4.77 -7.96 2.92
CA VAL A 19 -5.84 -8.14 3.92
C VAL A 19 -5.48 -7.49 5.25
N TYR A 20 -4.24 -7.68 5.71
CA TYR A 20 -3.74 -7.09 6.95
C TYR A 20 -3.78 -5.56 6.91
N THR A 21 -3.26 -4.96 5.83
CA THR A 21 -3.31 -3.52 5.63
C THR A 21 -4.72 -3.01 5.61
N ARG A 22 -5.63 -3.68 4.89
CA ARG A 22 -7.04 -3.29 4.82
C ARG A 22 -7.70 -3.31 6.19
N PHE A 23 -7.46 -4.36 6.97
CA PHE A 23 -8.04 -4.51 8.31
C PHE A 23 -7.63 -3.38 9.25
N TRP A 24 -6.36 -2.98 9.24
CA TRP A 24 -5.87 -1.93 10.14
C TRP A 24 -6.20 -0.52 9.65
N THR A 25 -6.10 -0.27 8.35
CA THR A 25 -6.26 1.09 7.78
C THR A 25 -7.71 1.43 7.43
N GLY A 26 -8.57 0.43 7.21
CA GLY A 26 -9.95 0.64 6.76
C GLY A 26 -10.07 1.12 5.31
N LEU A 27 -9.01 0.98 4.51
CA LEU A 27 -9.01 1.37 3.10
C LEU A 27 -9.97 0.49 2.27
N PRO A 28 -10.76 1.05 1.34
CA PRO A 28 -11.62 0.27 0.45
C PRO A 28 -10.85 -0.25 -0.78
N LEU A 29 -9.63 -0.75 -0.58
CA LEU A 29 -8.75 -1.26 -1.65
C LEU A 29 -8.48 -2.75 -1.46
N SER A 30 -8.51 -3.50 -2.54
CA SER A 30 -8.18 -4.92 -2.60
C SER A 30 -6.66 -5.14 -2.54
N ASP A 31 -5.87 -4.25 -3.17
CA ASP A 31 -4.40 -4.27 -3.15
C ASP A 31 -3.82 -2.88 -2.86
N PRO A 32 -3.78 -2.45 -1.58
CA PRO A 32 -3.18 -1.17 -1.19
C PRO A 32 -1.64 -1.16 -1.33
N THR A 33 -1.02 -2.32 -1.58
CA THR A 33 0.44 -2.50 -1.60
C THR A 33 1.08 -2.36 -2.98
N SER A 34 0.25 -2.16 -4.02
CA SER A 34 0.72 -1.99 -5.39
C SER A 34 1.52 -0.70 -5.56
N GLY A 35 2.70 -0.82 -6.18
CA GLY A 35 3.53 0.32 -6.54
C GLY A 35 3.09 1.07 -7.79
N PHE A 36 2.12 0.55 -8.53
CA PHE A 36 1.64 1.17 -9.76
C PHE A 36 0.32 1.91 -9.50
N LYS A 37 0.42 3.23 -9.33
CA LYS A 37 -0.70 4.12 -8.99
C LYS A 37 -0.67 5.38 -9.84
N CYS A 38 -1.86 5.91 -10.11
CA CYS A 38 -2.02 7.21 -10.75
C CYS A 38 -2.75 8.14 -9.78
N PHE A 39 -2.21 9.33 -9.57
CA PHE A 39 -2.82 10.36 -8.73
C PHE A 39 -3.19 11.55 -9.59
N ASN A 40 -4.39 12.09 -9.37
CA ASN A 40 -4.73 13.39 -9.92
C ASN A 40 -3.87 14.46 -9.21
N ARG A 41 -3.39 15.47 -9.95
CA ARG A 41 -2.60 16.58 -9.39
C ARG A 41 -3.25 17.18 -8.13
N ARG A 42 -4.58 17.38 -8.14
CA ARG A 42 -5.32 17.96 -7.01
C ARG A 42 -5.23 17.12 -5.74
N VAL A 43 -5.12 15.80 -5.87
CA VAL A 43 -4.93 14.90 -4.72
C VAL A 43 -3.57 15.16 -4.11
N LEU A 44 -2.49 15.13 -4.92
CA LEU A 44 -1.13 15.34 -4.42
C LEU A 44 -0.95 16.73 -3.78
N GLU A 45 -1.54 17.77 -4.36
CA GLU A 45 -1.47 19.13 -3.81
C GLU A 45 -2.24 19.30 -2.51
N SER A 46 -3.30 18.52 -2.32
CA SER A 46 -4.03 18.52 -1.06
C SER A 46 -3.26 17.79 0.06
N LEU A 47 -2.31 16.93 -0.28
CA LEU A 47 -1.61 16.09 0.69
C LEU A 47 -0.40 16.82 1.26
N ASP A 48 -0.26 16.80 2.59
CA ASP A 48 0.94 17.30 3.24
C ASP A 48 2.04 16.24 3.15
N LEU A 49 2.80 16.29 2.05
CA LEU A 49 3.89 15.35 1.77
C LEU A 49 4.97 15.37 2.85
N LYS A 50 5.09 16.44 3.67
CA LYS A 50 6.04 16.50 4.79
C LYS A 50 5.63 15.59 5.95
N LYS A 51 4.35 15.20 6.03
CA LYS A 51 3.85 14.23 7.02
C LYS A 51 4.04 12.78 6.60
N VAL A 52 4.39 12.52 5.34
CA VAL A 52 4.75 11.18 4.86
C VAL A 52 6.13 10.85 5.42
N ARG A 53 6.18 10.00 6.44
CA ARG A 53 7.42 9.67 7.18
C ARG A 53 7.90 8.25 6.89
N SER A 54 7.18 7.52 6.06
CA SER A 54 7.50 6.15 5.70
C SER A 54 8.37 6.11 4.44
N ASN A 55 9.41 5.29 4.48
CA ASN A 55 10.25 4.99 3.33
C ASN A 55 9.84 3.64 2.72
N GLY A 56 10.06 3.47 1.41
CA GLY A 56 9.79 2.20 0.72
C GLY A 56 8.30 1.85 0.63
N TYR A 57 7.94 0.56 0.65
CA TYR A 57 6.58 0.09 0.32
C TYR A 57 5.45 0.73 1.17
N VAL A 58 5.74 1.17 2.39
CA VAL A 58 4.73 1.72 3.30
C VAL A 58 4.26 3.12 2.92
N PHE A 59 5.09 3.91 2.22
CA PHE A 59 4.65 5.25 1.77
C PHE A 59 3.41 5.16 0.88
N GLN A 60 3.30 4.08 0.09
CA GLN A 60 2.19 3.88 -0.84
C GLN A 60 0.86 3.72 -0.09
N ILE A 61 0.90 3.06 1.06
CA ILE A 61 -0.27 2.86 1.93
C ILE A 61 -0.60 4.18 2.66
N GLU A 62 0.40 4.94 3.11
CA GLU A 62 0.19 6.26 3.73
C GLU A 62 -0.50 7.23 2.77
N MET A 63 -0.03 7.28 1.52
CA MET A 63 -0.61 8.12 0.47
C MET A 63 -2.09 7.81 0.23
N ASP A 64 -2.44 6.53 0.10
CA ASP A 64 -3.83 6.10 -0.08
C ASP A 64 -4.69 6.45 1.14
N LEU A 65 -4.17 6.21 2.35
CA LEU A 65 -4.87 6.49 3.59
C LEU A 65 -5.18 7.97 3.74
N TYR A 66 -4.22 8.84 3.44
CA TYR A 66 -4.43 10.28 3.51
C TYR A 66 -5.41 10.76 2.43
N ALA A 67 -5.32 10.23 1.21
CA ALA A 67 -6.27 10.54 0.15
C ALA A 67 -7.68 10.10 0.53
N TRP A 68 -7.83 8.89 1.09
CA TRP A 68 -9.11 8.37 1.55
C TRP A 68 -9.72 9.23 2.65
N ARG A 69 -8.92 9.63 3.64
CA ARG A 69 -9.37 10.48 4.75
C ARG A 69 -9.81 11.87 4.33
N LYS A 70 -9.20 12.40 3.27
CA LYS A 70 -9.62 13.68 2.67
C LYS A 70 -10.88 13.55 1.80
N GLY A 71 -11.49 12.36 1.72
CA GLY A 71 -12.71 12.12 0.98
C GLY A 71 -12.51 11.95 -0.52
N PHE A 72 -11.28 11.73 -0.98
CA PHE A 72 -11.04 11.42 -2.38
C PHE A 72 -11.54 10.02 -2.73
N LYS A 73 -12.03 9.87 -3.96
CA LYS A 73 -12.43 8.57 -4.49
C LYS A 73 -11.19 7.77 -4.88
N LEU A 74 -11.08 6.57 -4.34
CA LEU A 74 -10.09 5.57 -4.72
C LEU A 74 -10.75 4.56 -5.67
N SER A 75 -10.04 4.14 -6.70
CA SER A 75 -10.54 3.17 -7.68
C SER A 75 -9.42 2.26 -8.15
N GLU A 76 -9.72 0.98 -8.30
CA GLU A 76 -8.76 -0.04 -8.71
C GLU A 76 -8.98 -0.41 -10.17
N VAL A 77 -7.90 -0.39 -10.96
CA VAL A 77 -7.90 -0.86 -12.35
C VAL A 77 -7.15 -2.19 -12.39
N PRO A 78 -7.76 -3.27 -12.91
CA PRO A 78 -7.11 -4.57 -12.95
C PRO A 78 -5.93 -4.55 -13.91
N ILE A 79 -4.74 -4.87 -13.39
CA ILE A 79 -3.52 -5.06 -14.17
C ILE A 79 -3.08 -6.53 -14.17
N ILE A 80 -2.34 -6.91 -15.22
CA ILE A 80 -1.60 -8.17 -15.30
C ILE A 80 -0.16 -7.89 -14.88
N PHE A 81 0.30 -8.58 -13.85
CA PHE A 81 1.67 -8.44 -13.36
C PHE A 81 2.50 -9.63 -13.82
N THR A 82 3.56 -9.37 -14.57
CA THR A 82 4.52 -10.38 -15.03
C THR A 82 5.78 -10.33 -14.18
N GLU A 83 6.43 -11.47 -13.95
CA GLU A 83 7.71 -11.49 -13.23
C GLU A 83 8.79 -10.72 -14.00
N ARG A 84 9.69 -10.09 -13.25
CA ARG A 84 10.87 -9.45 -13.82
C ARG A 84 11.85 -10.54 -14.24
N HIS A 85 12.27 -10.52 -15.51
CA HIS A 85 13.23 -11.50 -16.05
C HIS A 85 14.68 -11.28 -15.59
N LEU A 86 15.05 -10.07 -15.17
CA LEU A 86 16.43 -9.70 -14.83
C LEU A 86 16.52 -8.91 -13.51
N GLY A 87 17.52 -9.23 -12.69
CA GLY A 87 17.81 -8.53 -11.43
C GLY A 87 17.22 -9.19 -10.17
N LYS A 88 17.78 -8.87 -9.00
CA LYS A 88 17.37 -9.43 -7.71
C LYS A 88 16.23 -8.61 -7.08
N SER A 89 15.35 -9.27 -6.33
CA SER A 89 14.31 -8.60 -5.54
C SER A 89 14.95 -7.65 -4.53
N LYS A 90 14.37 -6.45 -4.40
CA LYS A 90 14.74 -5.47 -3.36
C LYS A 90 13.99 -5.73 -2.04
N MET A 91 13.08 -6.71 -1.99
CA MET A 91 12.33 -7.05 -0.79
C MET A 91 13.18 -7.90 0.16
N ASN A 92 13.37 -7.40 1.38
CA ASN A 92 14.04 -8.08 2.48
C ASN A 92 13.12 -8.14 3.71
N LEU A 93 13.39 -9.08 4.63
CA LEU A 93 12.60 -9.29 5.85
C LEU A 93 12.49 -8.04 6.73
N SER A 94 13.53 -7.18 6.72
CA SER A 94 13.54 -5.90 7.43
C SER A 94 12.43 -4.95 6.95
N ILE A 95 12.20 -4.89 5.63
CA ILE A 95 11.16 -4.05 5.02
C ILE A 95 9.77 -4.56 5.41
N VAL A 96 9.60 -5.89 5.45
CA VAL A 96 8.33 -6.52 5.87
C VAL A 96 8.03 -6.17 7.34
N ARG A 97 9.02 -6.25 8.22
CA ARG A 97 8.85 -5.90 9.64
C ARG A 97 8.51 -4.42 9.83
N GLU A 98 9.19 -3.53 9.10
CA GLU A 98 8.87 -2.11 9.10
C GLU A 98 7.43 -1.86 8.63
N ALA A 99 7.00 -2.54 7.56
CA ALA A 99 5.65 -2.42 7.03
C ALA A 99 4.59 -2.82 8.05
N ILE A 100 4.76 -3.97 8.72
CA ILE A 100 3.82 -4.43 9.75
C ILE A 100 3.68 -3.38 10.88
N TRP A 101 4.81 -2.90 11.41
CA TRP A 101 4.80 -1.94 12.51
C TRP A 101 4.17 -0.60 12.11
N ARG A 102 4.55 -0.07 10.94
CA ARG A 102 4.04 1.21 10.43
C ARG A 102 2.56 1.16 10.08
N VAL A 103 2.11 0.09 9.41
CA VAL A 103 0.69 -0.10 9.07
C VAL A 103 -0.17 -0.20 10.33
N THR A 104 0.29 -0.90 11.36
CA THR A 104 -0.40 -0.96 12.65
C THR A 104 -0.50 0.43 13.28
N ALA A 105 0.61 1.17 13.33
CA ALA A 105 0.65 2.51 13.90
C ALA A 105 -0.25 3.50 13.12
N LEU A 106 -0.28 3.41 11.79
CA LEU A 106 -1.15 4.21 10.93
C LEU A 106 -2.62 3.87 11.13
N GLY A 107 -2.95 2.58 11.22
CA GLY A 107 -4.31 2.13 11.52
C GLY A 107 -4.80 2.64 12.87
N LEU A 108 -3.96 2.57 13.91
CA LEU A 108 -4.26 3.10 15.24
C LEU A 108 -4.43 4.62 15.25
N LYS A 109 -3.50 5.37 14.65
CA LYS A 109 -3.63 6.84 14.51
C LYS A 109 -4.88 7.22 13.73
N GLY A 110 -5.19 6.43 12.70
CA GLY A 110 -6.40 6.61 11.93
C GLY A 110 -7.64 6.44 12.81
N ARG A 111 -7.77 5.31 13.50
CA ARG A 111 -8.91 5.05 14.40
C ARG A 111 -9.04 6.07 15.53
N ALA A 112 -7.93 6.63 16.01
CA ALA A 112 -7.90 7.69 17.01
C ALA A 112 -8.21 9.10 16.47
N GLY A 113 -8.47 9.26 15.17
CA GLY A 113 -8.79 10.57 14.55
C GLY A 113 -7.59 11.51 14.38
N ALA A 114 -6.36 11.02 14.56
CA ALA A 114 -5.14 11.82 14.60
C ALA A 114 -4.40 11.96 13.24
N LEU A 115 -5.07 11.65 12.12
CA LEU A 115 -4.56 11.80 10.74
C LEU A 115 -5.48 12.69 9.91
#